data_AF-A0A015J8M3-F1
#
_entry.id   AF-A0A015J8M3-F1
#
_cell.length_a   1.000
_cell.length_b   1.000
_cell.length_c   1.000
_cell.angle_alpha   90.00
_cell.angle_beta   90.00
_cell.angle_gamma   90.00
#
_symmetry.space_group_name_H-M   'P 1'
#
loop_
_entity.id
_entity.type
_entity.pdbx_description
1 polymer ?
#
loop_
_entity_poly.entity_id
_entity_poly.type
_entity_poly.pdbx_seq_one_letter_code
_entity_poly.pdbx_strand_id
1 'polypeptide(L)'
;MSVKVLKNKEPNAIKSKLARMIKYYGEVKAHNEKSGVERKDWDWYEKMDAIFGTRENIAPSFIVNRSTDIDGEESSDTIAMAISTMSETRERVWEKKLELEKERIEKNHTIEMGKLEVEKQKWEFEREKMKMEHELKLKEMEFKQSNNMN
;
A
#
# COMPACT_ATOMS: atom_id res chain seq x y z
N MET A 1 -33.65 -10.09 21.80
CA MET A 1 -32.66 -10.43 22.86
C MET A 1 -31.27 -10.54 22.23
N SER A 2 -30.27 -9.83 22.77
CA SER A 2 -28.89 -9.85 22.24
C SER A 2 -28.16 -11.12 22.70
N VAL A 3 -27.92 -12.06 21.79
CA VAL A 3 -27.19 -13.29 22.08
C VAL A 3 -25.72 -12.92 22.26
N LYS A 4 -25.25 -12.86 23.51
CA LYS A 4 -23.82 -12.70 23.81
C LYS A 4 -23.08 -13.97 23.36
N VAL A 5 -22.55 -13.95 22.13
CA VAL A 5 -21.79 -15.07 21.52
C VAL A 5 -20.53 -15.41 22.31
N LEU A 6 -19.96 -14.44 23.03
CA LEU A 6 -18.82 -14.63 23.94
C LEU A 6 -19.12 -13.98 25.29
N LYS A 7 -19.86 -14.69 26.15
CA LYS A 7 -20.36 -14.17 27.44
C LYS A 7 -19.26 -13.70 28.41
N ASN A 8 -18.04 -14.21 28.25
CA ASN A 8 -16.94 -14.02 29.20
C ASN A 8 -15.82 -13.09 28.68
N LYS A 9 -16.05 -12.34 27.59
CA LYS A 9 -15.05 -11.45 27.01
C LYS A 9 -15.62 -10.05 26.80
N GLU A 10 -14.88 -9.06 27.30
CA GLU A 10 -15.18 -7.66 27.08
C GLU A 10 -15.24 -7.32 25.58
N PRO A 11 -16.24 -6.57 25.10
CA PRO A 11 -16.38 -6.22 23.69
C PRO A 11 -15.11 -5.58 23.10
N ASN A 12 -14.43 -4.74 23.88
CA ASN A 12 -13.18 -4.12 23.45
C ASN A 12 -12.05 -5.13 23.28
N ALA A 13 -11.97 -6.15 24.14
CA ALA A 13 -10.97 -7.21 23.99
C ALA A 13 -11.19 -8.01 22.69
N ILE A 14 -12.46 -8.29 22.34
CA ILE A 14 -12.82 -8.96 21.10
C ILE A 14 -12.44 -8.09 19.90
N LYS A 15 -12.85 -6.81 19.90
CA LYS A 15 -12.51 -5.85 18.83
C LYS A 15 -11.01 -5.71 18.64
N SER A 16 -10.26 -5.52 19.72
CA SER A 16 -8.80 -5.35 19.67
C SER A 16 -8.08 -6.64 19.25
N LYS A 17 -8.60 -7.82 19.57
CA LYS A 17 -8.03 -9.09 19.08
C LYS A 17 -8.31 -9.26 17.59
N LEU A 18 -9.53 -9.01 17.14
CA LEU A 18 -9.92 -9.09 15.72
C LEU A 18 -9.09 -8.11 14.87
N ALA A 19 -8.96 -6.86 15.30
CA ALA A 19 -8.14 -5.85 14.60
C ALA A 19 -6.68 -6.30 14.45
N ARG A 20 -6.09 -6.89 15.50
CA ARG A 20 -4.73 -7.45 15.44
C ARG A 20 -4.62 -8.63 14.47
N MET A 21 -5.61 -9.52 14.47
CA MET A 21 -5.63 -10.66 13.56
C MET A 21 -5.75 -10.22 12.09
N ILE A 22 -6.61 -9.23 11.80
CA ILE A 22 -6.76 -8.65 10.46
C ILE A 22 -5.45 -8.00 10.00
N LYS A 23 -4.79 -7.23 10.86
CA LYS A 23 -3.50 -6.62 10.57
C LYS A 23 -2.45 -7.69 10.22
N TYR A 24 -2.32 -8.72 11.06
CA TYR A 24 -1.34 -9.78 10.85
C TYR A 24 -1.60 -10.58 9.58
N TYR A 25 -2.87 -10.88 9.28
CA TYR A 25 -3.27 -11.49 8.02
C TYR A 25 -2.77 -10.69 6.81
N GLY A 26 -2.99 -9.37 6.79
CA GLY A 26 -2.51 -8.50 5.70
C GLY A 26 -1.00 -8.52 5.54
N GLU A 27 -0.25 -8.55 6.64
CA GLU A 27 1.22 -8.66 6.62
C GLU A 27 1.69 -10.01 6.05
N VAL A 28 1.05 -11.11 6.45
CA VAL A 28 1.37 -12.45 5.94
C VAL A 28 1.01 -12.58 4.46
N LYS A 29 -0.16 -12.07 4.05
CA LYS A 29 -0.61 -12.09 2.65
C LYS A 29 0.32 -11.30 1.74
N ALA A 30 0.65 -10.07 2.11
CA ALA A 30 1.57 -9.22 1.34
C ALA A 30 2.99 -9.81 1.28
N HIS A 31 3.41 -10.58 2.27
CA HIS A 31 4.67 -11.31 2.23
C HIS A 31 4.61 -12.49 1.26
N ASN A 32 3.53 -13.27 1.30
CA ASN A 32 3.34 -14.48 0.48
C ASN A 32 3.07 -14.19 -0.99
N GLU A 33 2.64 -12.97 -1.34
CA GLU A 33 2.49 -12.50 -2.72
C GLU A 33 3.83 -12.08 -3.38
N LYS A 34 4.90 -11.90 -2.60
CA LYS A 34 6.23 -11.57 -3.14
C LYS A 34 6.88 -12.80 -3.76
N SER A 35 7.36 -12.65 -5.00
CA SER A 35 8.10 -13.71 -5.70
C SER A 35 9.51 -13.89 -5.13
N GLY A 36 9.98 -15.14 -5.06
CA GLY A 36 11.34 -15.47 -4.60
C GLY A 36 11.54 -15.47 -3.09
N VAL A 37 10.47 -15.33 -2.30
CA VAL A 37 10.51 -15.41 -0.83
C VAL A 37 9.77 -16.65 -0.36
N GLU A 38 10.30 -17.34 0.65
CA GLU A 38 9.62 -18.48 1.27
C GLU A 38 8.28 -18.05 1.88
N ARG A 39 7.26 -18.90 1.70
CA ARG A 39 5.94 -18.62 2.24
C ARG A 39 6.00 -18.63 3.76
N LYS A 40 5.44 -17.58 4.35
CA LYS A 40 5.21 -17.49 5.79
C LYS A 40 3.95 -18.28 6.11
N ASP A 41 4.14 -19.34 6.89
CA ASP A 41 3.05 -20.17 7.38
C ASP A 41 2.38 -19.54 8.60
N TRP A 42 1.06 -19.65 8.66
CA TRP A 42 0.26 -19.22 9.80
C TRP A 42 -1.04 -20.02 9.85
N ASP A 43 -1.30 -20.72 10.96
CA ASP A 43 -2.45 -21.62 11.13
C ASP A 43 -3.82 -20.99 10.83
N TRP A 44 -3.94 -19.67 10.99
CA TRP A 44 -5.19 -18.94 10.74
C TRP A 44 -5.25 -18.34 9.35
N TYR A 45 -4.20 -18.45 8.53
CA TYR A 45 -4.12 -17.85 7.20
C TYR A 45 -5.26 -18.34 6.32
N GLU A 46 -5.41 -19.65 6.13
CA GLU A 46 -6.47 -20.24 5.30
C GLU A 46 -7.87 -19.83 5.76
N LYS A 47 -8.11 -19.80 7.07
CA LYS A 47 -9.41 -19.39 7.64
C LYS A 47 -9.69 -17.90 7.42
N MET A 48 -8.66 -17.06 7.46
CA MET A 48 -8.79 -15.62 7.23
C MET A 48 -8.91 -15.33 5.73
N ASP A 49 -8.16 -16.02 4.88
CA ASP A 49 -8.22 -15.90 3.42
C ASP A 49 -9.57 -16.43 2.88
N ALA A 50 -10.16 -17.46 3.48
CA ALA A 50 -11.53 -17.87 3.14
C ALA A 50 -12.59 -16.77 3.36
N ILE A 51 -12.35 -15.82 4.28
CA ILE A 51 -13.27 -14.73 4.60
C ILE A 51 -12.91 -13.44 3.84
N PHE A 52 -11.61 -13.14 3.77
CA PHE A 52 -11.07 -11.86 3.30
C PHE A 52 -10.21 -11.98 2.03
N GLY A 53 -10.06 -13.17 1.48
CA GLY A 53 -9.09 -13.48 0.43
C GLY A 53 -9.50 -13.01 -0.97
N THR A 54 -10.78 -13.19 -1.31
CA THR A 54 -11.29 -13.03 -2.68
C THR A 54 -12.73 -12.53 -2.76
N ARG A 55 -13.34 -12.05 -1.67
CA ARG A 55 -14.72 -11.57 -1.75
C ARG A 55 -14.76 -10.18 -2.37
N GLU A 56 -15.06 -10.11 -3.67
CA GLU A 56 -15.80 -8.99 -4.23
C GLU A 56 -16.94 -8.65 -3.27
N ASN A 57 -17.21 -7.36 -3.07
CA ASN A 57 -18.23 -6.85 -2.16
C ASN A 57 -19.64 -7.13 -2.71
N ILE A 58 -19.95 -8.41 -2.96
CA ILE A 58 -21.29 -8.86 -3.29
C ILE A 58 -22.03 -8.88 -1.97
N ALA A 59 -22.82 -7.83 -1.75
CA ALA A 59 -23.87 -7.85 -0.74
C ALA A 59 -24.57 -9.22 -0.84
N PRO A 60 -24.62 -10.03 0.23
CA PRO A 60 -25.26 -11.33 0.14
C PRO A 60 -26.68 -11.10 -0.34
N SER A 61 -27.03 -11.64 -1.50
CA SER A 61 -28.40 -11.64 -2.04
C SER A 61 -29.42 -12.18 -1.02
N PHE A 62 -28.96 -12.92 -0.01
CA PHE A 62 -29.73 -13.40 1.13
C PHE A 62 -30.24 -12.32 2.10
N ILE A 63 -29.66 -11.10 2.15
CA ILE A 63 -30.24 -10.01 2.97
C ILE A 63 -31.52 -9.45 2.32
N VAL A 64 -31.78 -9.73 1.03
CA VAL A 64 -32.90 -9.16 0.27
C VAL A 64 -34.23 -9.89 0.40
N ASN A 65 -34.33 -11.09 0.99
CA ASN A 65 -35.63 -11.71 1.20
C ASN A 65 -35.64 -12.71 2.36
N ARG A 66 -35.71 -12.18 3.57
CA ARG A 66 -36.37 -12.92 4.66
C ARG A 66 -37.23 -11.94 5.41
N SER A 67 -38.36 -11.58 4.80
CA SER A 67 -39.54 -11.07 5.48
C SER A 67 -39.89 -12.09 6.57
N THR A 68 -39.32 -11.92 7.74
CA THR A 68 -39.99 -12.35 8.96
C THR A 68 -41.15 -11.39 9.11
N ASP A 69 -42.37 -11.93 9.07
CA ASP A 69 -43.63 -11.28 9.40
C ASP A 69 -43.53 -10.69 10.81
N ILE A 70 -42.88 -9.52 10.92
CA ILE A 70 -42.88 -8.68 12.10
C ILE A 70 -43.74 -7.51 11.67
N ASP A 71 -45.00 -7.55 12.11
CA ASP A 71 -45.99 -6.47 12.00
C ASP A 71 -45.48 -5.22 12.73
N GLY A 72 -44.55 -4.51 12.11
CA GLY A 72 -43.99 -3.26 12.56
C GLY A 72 -43.84 -2.37 11.35
N GLU A 73 -44.86 -1.56 11.10
CA GLU A 73 -44.92 -0.51 10.08
C GLU A 73 -43.96 0.65 10.43
N GLU A 74 -42.67 0.36 10.62
CA GLU A 74 -41.61 1.35 10.65
C GLU A 74 -40.98 1.40 9.26
N SER A 75 -41.52 2.33 8.45
CA SER A 75 -41.10 2.75 7.10
C SER A 75 -39.81 2.11 6.58
N SER A 76 -39.96 1.01 5.82
CA SER A 76 -38.91 0.36 5.03
C SER A 76 -38.04 1.34 4.23
N ASP A 77 -38.64 2.45 3.79
CA ASP A 77 -37.96 3.52 3.03
C ASP A 77 -36.91 4.25 3.86
N THR A 78 -37.12 4.40 5.17
CA THR A 78 -36.16 5.08 6.07
C THR A 78 -34.89 4.26 6.26
N ILE A 79 -35.04 2.94 6.38
CA ILE A 79 -33.91 2.00 6.50
C ILE A 79 -33.16 1.93 5.16
N ALA A 80 -33.87 1.88 4.03
CA ALA A 80 -33.27 1.88 2.70
C ALA A 80 -32.46 3.15 2.43
N MET A 81 -33.02 4.34 2.75
CA MET A 81 -32.29 5.61 2.65
C MET A 81 -31.01 5.62 3.48
N ALA A 82 -31.07 5.18 4.74
CA ALA A 82 -29.91 5.14 5.62
C ALA A 82 -28.79 4.24 5.06
N ILE A 83 -29.15 3.09 4.48
CA ILE A 83 -28.20 2.16 3.85
C ILE A 83 -27.55 2.81 2.62
N SER A 84 -28.34 3.47 1.76
CA SER A 84 -27.82 4.17 0.58
C SER A 84 -26.85 5.29 0.97
N THR A 85 -27.24 6.18 1.88
CA THR A 85 -26.39 7.30 2.33
C THR A 85 -25.09 6.81 2.98
N MET A 86 -25.15 5.73 3.77
CA MET A 86 -23.94 5.15 4.36
C MET A 86 -23.03 4.52 3.30
N SER A 87 -23.60 3.91 2.26
CA SER A 87 -22.85 3.30 1.16
C SER A 87 -22.15 4.37 0.32
N GLU A 88 -22.86 5.42 -0.08
CA GLU A 88 -22.31 6.59 -0.79
C GLU A 88 -21.19 7.29 0.00
N THR A 89 -21.33 7.35 1.32
CA THR A 89 -20.29 7.94 2.19
C THR A 89 -19.04 7.05 2.22
N ARG A 90 -19.20 5.73 2.26
CA ARG A 90 -18.08 4.79 2.21
C ARG A 90 -17.36 4.87 0.87
N GLU A 91 -18.09 4.92 -0.23
CA GLU A 91 -17.52 5.01 -1.58
C GLU A 91 -16.65 6.26 -1.74
N ARG A 92 -17.16 7.44 -1.34
CA ARG A 92 -16.38 8.69 -1.32
C ARG A 92 -15.11 8.62 -0.47
N VAL A 93 -15.17 7.94 0.68
CA VAL A 93 -13.98 7.75 1.54
C VAL A 93 -12.95 6.84 0.86
N TRP A 94 -13.40 5.79 0.17
CA TRP A 94 -12.54 4.89 -0.59
C TRP A 94 -11.88 5.59 -1.78
N GLU A 95 -12.62 6.36 -2.57
CA GLU A 95 -12.09 7.16 -3.69
C GLU A 95 -11.01 8.13 -3.21
N LYS A 96 -11.29 8.87 -2.13
CA LYS A 96 -10.31 9.81 -1.55
C LYS A 96 -9.04 9.12 -1.08
N LYS A 97 -9.16 7.91 -0.51
CA LYS A 97 -8.02 7.11 -0.09
C LYS A 97 -7.18 6.64 -1.29
N LEU A 98 -7.84 6.24 -2.37
CA LEU A 98 -7.17 5.81 -3.61
C LEU A 98 -6.40 6.98 -4.24
N GLU A 99 -7.00 8.17 -4.30
CA GLU A 99 -6.35 9.37 -4.84
C GLU A 99 -5.10 9.75 -4.03
N LEU A 100 -5.20 9.74 -2.69
CA LEU A 100 -4.05 10.03 -1.82
C LEU A 100 -2.91 9.02 -2.01
N GLU A 101 -3.24 7.75 -2.21
CA GLU A 101 -2.24 6.70 -2.44
C GLU A 101 -1.56 6.89 -3.81
N LYS A 102 -2.32 7.25 -4.84
CA LYS A 102 -1.79 7.57 -6.17
C LYS A 102 -0.85 8.78 -6.11
N GLU A 103 -1.26 9.86 -5.45
CA GLU A 103 -0.44 11.07 -5.26
C GLU A 103 0.86 10.75 -4.50
N ARG A 104 0.78 9.88 -3.49
CA ARG A 104 1.95 9.42 -2.72
C ARG A 104 2.95 8.67 -3.61
N ILE A 105 2.46 7.79 -4.47
CA ILE A 105 3.31 7.01 -5.40
C ILE A 105 3.98 7.95 -6.42
N GLU A 106 3.24 8.88 -6.98
CA GLU A 106 3.76 9.84 -7.96
C GLU A 106 4.84 10.76 -7.37
N LYS A 107 4.62 11.28 -6.16
CA LYS A 107 5.63 12.06 -5.43
C LYS A 107 6.89 11.25 -5.16
N ASN A 108 6.74 9.99 -4.72
CA ASN A 108 7.89 9.11 -4.50
C ASN A 108 8.67 8.86 -5.79
N HIS A 109 7.98 8.58 -6.89
CA HIS A 109 8.62 8.37 -8.20
C HIS A 109 9.38 9.61 -8.67
N THR A 110 8.79 10.80 -8.50
CA THR A 110 9.43 12.07 -8.84
C THR A 110 10.72 12.29 -8.04
N ILE A 111 10.71 12.00 -6.73
CA ILE A 111 11.88 12.11 -5.87
C ILE A 111 12.98 11.12 -6.32
N GLU A 112 12.61 9.89 -6.65
CA GLU A 112 13.54 8.86 -7.11
C GLU A 112 14.21 9.24 -8.43
N MET A 113 13.42 9.73 -9.40
CA MET A 113 13.94 10.29 -10.65
C MET A 113 14.91 11.46 -10.41
N GLY A 114 14.58 12.37 -9.48
CA GLY A 114 15.47 13.47 -9.12
C GLY A 114 16.80 13.01 -8.52
N LYS A 115 16.80 11.97 -7.69
CA LYS A 115 18.03 11.40 -7.13
C LYS A 115 18.93 10.79 -8.21
N LEU A 116 18.33 10.04 -9.14
CA LEU A 116 19.05 9.43 -10.26
C LEU A 116 19.68 10.48 -11.17
N GLU A 117 18.98 11.58 -11.46
CA GLU A 117 19.51 12.67 -12.28
C GLU A 117 20.71 13.35 -11.60
N VAL A 118 20.63 13.61 -10.30
CA VAL A 118 21.76 14.18 -9.53
C VAL A 118 22.96 13.23 -9.53
N GLU A 119 22.74 11.94 -9.34
CA GLU A 119 23.81 10.94 -9.37
C GLU A 119 24.47 10.85 -10.75
N LYS A 120 23.67 10.86 -11.83
CA LYS A 120 24.16 10.89 -13.21
C LYS A 120 25.04 12.13 -13.46
N GLN A 121 24.60 13.31 -13.06
CA GLN A 121 25.38 14.55 -13.22
C GLN A 121 26.71 14.49 -12.45
N LYS A 122 26.70 13.89 -11.26
CA LYS A 122 27.92 13.69 -10.48
C LYS A 122 28.92 12.80 -11.21
N TRP A 123 28.47 11.68 -11.78
CA TRP A 123 29.32 10.78 -12.58
C TRP A 123 29.87 11.46 -13.84
N GLU A 124 29.07 12.31 -14.51
CA GLU A 124 29.53 13.10 -15.65
C GLU A 124 30.60 14.12 -15.25
N PHE A 125 30.40 14.82 -14.14
CA PHE A 125 31.37 15.77 -13.62
C PHE A 125 32.70 15.09 -13.24
N GLU A 126 32.66 13.97 -12.52
CA GLU A 126 33.87 13.23 -12.15
C GLU A 126 34.64 12.72 -13.38
N ARG A 127 33.92 12.27 -14.41
CA ARG A 127 34.49 11.83 -15.69
C ARG A 127 35.20 12.97 -16.43
N GLU A 128 34.54 14.13 -16.55
CA GLU A 128 35.13 15.28 -17.25
C GLU A 128 36.32 15.85 -16.47
N LYS A 129 36.23 15.85 -15.13
CA LYS A 129 37.35 16.21 -14.25
C LYS A 129 38.57 15.34 -14.51
N MET A 130 38.41 14.00 -14.55
CA MET A 130 39.52 13.09 -14.84
C MET A 130 40.12 13.32 -16.24
N LYS A 131 39.27 13.63 -17.23
CA LYS A 131 39.73 13.92 -18.59
C LYS A 131 40.57 15.19 -18.65
N MET A 132 40.14 16.26 -17.98
CA MET A 132 40.91 17.51 -17.90
C MET A 132 42.23 17.32 -17.14
N GLU A 133 42.24 16.58 -16.04
CA GLU A 133 43.48 16.29 -15.29
C GLU A 133 44.49 15.50 -16.13
N HIS A 134 44.01 14.54 -16.93
CA HIS A 134 44.85 13.79 -17.85
C HIS A 134 45.43 14.68 -18.96
N GLU A 135 44.60 15.54 -19.56
CA GLU A 135 45.06 16.49 -20.59
C GLU A 135 46.10 17.49 -20.04
N LEU A 136 45.88 18.00 -18.82
CA LEU A 136 46.82 18.90 -18.15
C LEU A 136 48.18 18.24 -17.93
N LYS A 137 48.20 16.98 -17.46
CA LYS A 137 49.43 16.21 -17.26
C LYS A 137 50.19 15.98 -18.56
N LEU A 138 49.47 15.73 -19.66
CA LEU A 138 50.08 15.59 -21.00
C LEU A 138 50.79 16.89 -21.42
N LYS A 139 50.10 18.03 -21.34
CA LYS A 139 50.69 19.34 -21.68
C LYS A 139 51.91 19.68 -20.79
N GLU A 140 51.86 19.35 -19.50
CA GLU A 140 53.02 19.53 -18.61
C GLU A 140 54.23 18.68 -19.03
N MET A 141 54.00 17.43 -19.45
CA MET A 141 55.07 16.56 -19.92
C MET A 141 55.68 17.07 -21.23
N GLU A 142 54.85 17.51 -22.17
CA GLU A 142 55.30 18.10 -23.44
C GLU A 142 56.15 19.37 -23.22
N PHE A 143 55.71 20.23 -22.30
CA PHE A 143 56.46 21.44 -21.94
C PHE A 143 57.82 21.12 -21.32
N LYS A 144 57.86 20.15 -20.39
CA LYS A 144 59.12 19.69 -19.77
C LYS A 144 60.08 19.06 -20.78
N GLN A 145 59.58 18.27 -21.73
CA GLN A 145 60.40 17.69 -22.80
C GLN A 145 60.99 18.77 -23.71
N SER A 146 60.17 19.76 -24.10
CA SER A 146 60.60 20.86 -24.96
C SER A 146 61.69 21.72 -24.30
N ASN A 147 61.58 21.99 -23.00
CA ASN A 147 62.59 22.74 -22.24
C ASN A 147 63.89 21.96 -21.98
N ASN A 148 63.87 20.63 -22.01
CA ASN A 148 65.08 19.81 -21.86
C ASN A 148 65.82 19.57 -23.18
N MET A 149 65.23 19.93 -24.33
CA MET A 149 65.84 19.79 -25.66
C MET A 149 66.42 21.10 -26.23
N ASN A 150 66.26 22.23 -25.53
CA ASN A 150 66.91 23.51 -25.80
C ASN A 150 68.06 23.74 -24.82
#